data_AF-A0AAV9INI3-F1
#
_entry.id   AF-A0AAV9INI3-F1
#
_cell.length_a   1.000
_cell.length_b   1.000
_cell.length_c   1.000
_cell.angle_alpha   90.00
_cell.angle_beta   90.00
_cell.angle_gamma   90.00
#
_symmetry.space_group_name_H-M   'P 1'
#
loop_
_entity.id
_entity.type
_entity.pdbx_description
1 polymer ?
#
loop_
_entity_poly.entity_id
_entity_poly.type
_entity_poly.pdbx_seq_one_letter_code
_entity_poly.pdbx_strand_id
1 'polypeptide(L)'
;MLYSYVALHTIRKYIALGLVEWPGLQPGWLAPPLLLLHCLHFGTVVAGTLFISILRTLLMYLWVVVRYSVPSIAFVYIVWELVQEPRADKRSKNSLKTSPYLPKHPATIVSNSDLYSMEEIVDILRNNGLESYSQLFLDHAIDGQVLSHMTEQDLKDMGIRRIGDRKRIMLLLDMEKENSDG
;
A
#
# COMPACT_ATOMS: atom_id res chain seq x y z
N MET A 1 32.49 -0.36 -16.33
CA MET A 1 33.61 0.31 -17.03
C MET A 1 34.95 0.27 -16.27
N LEU A 2 35.01 0.01 -14.96
CA LEU A 2 36.31 -0.10 -14.23
C LEU A 2 37.16 -1.32 -14.63
N TYR A 3 36.54 -2.41 -15.08
CA TYR A 3 37.21 -3.70 -15.29
C TYR A 3 38.18 -3.72 -16.49
N SER A 4 37.84 -3.01 -17.57
CA SER A 4 38.72 -2.87 -18.75
C SER A 4 39.97 -2.07 -18.43
N TYR A 5 39.87 -1.09 -17.54
CA TYR A 5 40.98 -0.23 -17.15
C TYR A 5 42.02 -0.98 -16.30
N VAL A 6 41.55 -1.79 -15.34
CA VAL A 6 42.44 -2.64 -14.53
C VAL A 6 43.12 -3.68 -15.42
N ALA A 7 42.39 -4.35 -16.32
CA ALA A 7 42.96 -5.34 -17.24
C ALA A 7 44.07 -4.75 -18.14
N LEU A 8 43.84 -3.57 -18.73
CA LEU A 8 44.87 -2.88 -19.52
C LEU A 8 46.09 -2.49 -18.68
N HIS A 9 45.87 -2.06 -17.44
CA HIS A 9 46.95 -1.63 -16.56
C HIS A 9 47.80 -2.81 -16.07
N THR A 10 47.20 -3.99 -15.87
CA THR A 10 47.94 -5.21 -15.52
C THR A 10 48.78 -5.67 -16.70
N ILE A 11 48.22 -5.72 -17.91
CA ILE A 11 48.96 -6.09 -19.14
C ILE A 11 50.16 -5.18 -19.36
N ARG A 12 49.98 -3.87 -19.17
CA ARG A 12 51.04 -2.87 -19.35
C ARG A 12 52.16 -3.00 -18.30
N LYS A 13 51.84 -3.40 -17.06
CA LYS A 13 52.84 -3.73 -16.03
C LYS A 13 53.63 -5.00 -16.34
N TYR A 14 52.98 -6.04 -16.87
CA TYR A 14 53.67 -7.28 -17.25
C TYR A 14 54.65 -7.07 -18.41
N ILE A 15 54.31 -6.20 -19.38
CA ILE A 15 55.22 -5.83 -20.48
C ILE A 15 56.42 -5.02 -19.95
N ALA A 16 56.20 -4.09 -19.02
CA ALA A 16 57.27 -3.24 -18.48
C ALA A 16 58.27 -3.97 -17.58
N LEU A 17 57.88 -5.10 -16.98
CA LEU A 17 58.75 -5.90 -16.11
C LEU A 17 59.65 -6.88 -16.87
N GLY A 18 59.63 -6.88 -18.20
CA GLY A 18 60.49 -7.76 -19.02
C GLY A 18 60.19 -9.25 -18.87
N LEU A 19 59.09 -9.63 -18.22
CA LEU A 19 58.68 -11.01 -17.97
C LEU A 19 58.08 -11.71 -19.21
N VAL A 20 57.94 -10.98 -20.32
CA VAL A 20 57.56 -11.52 -21.63
C VAL A 20 58.64 -11.08 -22.62
N GLU A 21 59.77 -11.77 -22.60
CA GLU A 21 60.58 -11.87 -23.81
C GLU A 21 59.75 -12.66 -24.83
N TRP A 22 59.61 -12.14 -26.04
CA TRP A 22 58.95 -12.84 -27.15
C TRP A 22 60.07 -13.46 -27.99
N PRO A 23 60.45 -14.73 -27.77
CA PRO A 23 61.45 -15.36 -28.60
C PRO A 23 60.79 -15.79 -29.91
N GLY A 24 61.57 -15.76 -30.98
CA GLY A 24 61.14 -15.99 -32.36
C GLY A 24 60.11 -17.11 -32.52
N LEU A 25 59.02 -16.74 -33.18
CA LEU A 25 57.93 -17.60 -33.61
C LEU A 25 58.46 -18.67 -34.58
N GLN A 26 58.80 -19.87 -34.07
CA GLN A 26 58.92 -21.07 -34.91
C GLN A 26 57.56 -21.77 -35.00
N PRO A 27 57.09 -22.13 -36.20
CA PRO A 27 55.80 -22.76 -36.41
C PRO A 27 55.90 -24.26 -36.12
N GLY A 28 55.79 -24.64 -34.86
CA GLY A 28 55.83 -26.06 -34.52
C GLY A 28 55.79 -26.35 -33.03
N TRP A 29 54.59 -26.68 -32.55
CA TRP A 29 54.31 -27.53 -31.40
C TRP A 29 54.46 -26.97 -29.98
N LEU A 30 53.43 -27.30 -29.17
CA LEU A 30 53.38 -27.33 -27.70
C LEU A 30 53.20 -26.01 -26.93
N ALA A 31 52.15 -25.24 -27.25
CA ALA A 31 51.49 -24.34 -26.29
C ALA A 31 50.00 -24.64 -25.91
N PRO A 32 49.37 -25.80 -26.22
CA PRO A 32 47.96 -26.00 -25.87
C PRO A 32 47.64 -26.17 -24.36
N PRO A 33 48.47 -26.79 -23.49
CA PRO A 33 48.00 -27.11 -22.14
C PRO A 33 47.91 -25.90 -21.20
N LEU A 34 48.83 -24.93 -21.32
CA LEU A 34 48.81 -23.74 -20.48
C LEU A 34 47.67 -22.79 -20.84
N LEU A 35 47.37 -22.62 -22.14
CA LEU A 35 46.22 -21.84 -22.59
C LEU A 35 44.90 -22.47 -22.12
N LEU A 36 44.78 -23.80 -22.17
CA LEU A 36 43.61 -24.50 -21.63
C LEU A 36 43.48 -24.32 -20.11
N LEU A 37 44.58 -24.36 -19.37
CA LEU A 37 44.58 -24.12 -17.92
C LEU A 37 44.16 -22.68 -17.58
N HIS A 38 44.65 -21.69 -18.32
CA HIS A 38 44.26 -20.30 -18.17
C HIS A 38 42.79 -20.06 -18.55
N CYS A 39 42.28 -20.70 -19.62
CA CYS A 39 40.87 -20.65 -19.99
C CYS A 39 39.97 -21.30 -18.92
N LEU A 40 40.40 -22.42 -18.34
CA LEU A 40 39.67 -23.12 -17.28
C LEU A 40 39.61 -22.26 -16.01
N HIS A 41 40.74 -21.67 -15.59
CA HIS A 41 40.80 -20.77 -14.44
C HIS A 41 39.96 -19.50 -14.65
N PHE A 42 39.99 -18.94 -15.85
CA PHE A 42 39.19 -17.76 -16.16
C PHE A 42 37.69 -18.07 -16.11
N GLY A 43 37.27 -19.22 -16.65
CA GLY A 43 35.89 -19.68 -16.60
C GLY A 43 35.37 -19.86 -15.17
N THR A 44 36.16 -20.48 -14.28
CA THR A 44 35.74 -20.71 -12.88
C THR A 44 35.65 -19.42 -12.07
N VAL A 45 36.54 -18.46 -12.31
CA VAL A 45 36.49 -17.14 -11.65
C VAL A 45 35.25 -16.36 -12.10
N VAL A 46 34.97 -16.30 -13.40
CA VAL A 46 33.78 -15.61 -13.93
C VAL A 46 32.50 -16.28 -13.41
N ALA A 47 32.42 -17.60 -13.48
CA ALA A 47 31.27 -18.35 -12.95
C ALA A 47 31.06 -18.11 -11.45
N GLY A 48 32.14 -18.08 -10.66
CA GLY A 48 32.10 -17.79 -9.23
C GLY A 48 31.57 -16.39 -8.93
N THR A 49 32.00 -15.37 -9.67
CA THR A 49 31.51 -13.99 -9.47
C THR A 49 30.03 -13.83 -9.82
N LEU A 50 29.57 -14.49 -10.89
CA LEU A 50 28.15 -14.51 -11.26
C LEU A 50 27.32 -15.23 -10.19
N PHE A 51 27.80 -16.36 -9.70
CA PHE A 51 27.14 -17.12 -8.63
C PHE A 51 26.98 -16.28 -7.36
N ILE A 52 28.03 -15.60 -6.90
CA ILE A 52 27.99 -14.72 -5.72
C ILE A 52 27.02 -13.56 -5.95
N SER A 53 27.00 -12.96 -7.14
CA SER A 53 26.09 -11.86 -7.47
C SER A 53 24.62 -12.29 -7.48
N ILE A 54 24.32 -13.46 -8.04
CA ILE A 54 22.97 -14.04 -8.05
C ILE A 54 22.55 -14.38 -6.61
N LEU A 55 23.41 -15.05 -5.84
CA LEU A 55 23.14 -15.41 -4.46
C LEU A 55 22.86 -14.17 -3.60
N ARG A 56 23.65 -13.10 -3.76
CA ARG A 56 23.43 -11.82 -3.06
C ARG A 56 22.08 -11.21 -3.40
N THR A 57 21.70 -11.24 -4.68
CA THR A 57 20.40 -10.71 -5.14
C THR A 57 19.24 -11.54 -4.60
N LEU A 58 19.37 -12.87 -4.60
CA LEU A 58 18.37 -13.77 -4.04
C LEU A 58 18.23 -13.59 -2.53
N LEU A 59 19.33 -13.40 -1.79
CA LEU A 59 19.29 -13.11 -0.36
C LEU A 59 18.62 -11.77 -0.07
N MET A 60 18.91 -10.73 -0.86
CA MET A 60 18.22 -9.44 -0.75
C MET A 60 16.72 -9.57 -1.05
N TYR A 61 16.36 -10.31 -2.10
CA TYR A 61 14.97 -10.55 -2.45
C TYR A 61 14.24 -11.33 -1.37
N LEU A 62 14.84 -12.40 -0.83
CA LEU A 62 14.30 -13.18 0.27
C LEU A 62 14.14 -12.33 1.53
N TRP A 63 15.12 -11.49 1.86
CA TRP A 63 15.03 -10.57 2.99
C TRP A 63 13.88 -9.57 2.82
N VAL A 64 13.70 -9.01 1.63
CA VAL A 64 12.56 -8.14 1.30
C VAL A 64 11.26 -8.93 1.45
N VAL A 65 11.12 -10.09 0.83
CA VAL A 65 9.89 -10.90 0.93
C VAL A 65 9.57 -11.24 2.38
N VAL A 66 10.54 -11.69 3.18
CA VAL A 66 10.32 -11.99 4.61
C VAL A 66 9.94 -10.73 5.40
N ARG A 67 10.63 -9.60 5.16
CA ARG A 67 10.37 -8.34 5.86
C ARG A 67 9.02 -7.73 5.51
N TYR A 68 8.57 -7.87 4.25
CA TYR A 68 7.33 -7.27 3.75
C TYR A 68 6.14 -8.24 3.75
N SER A 69 6.33 -9.55 3.84
CA SER A 69 5.25 -10.53 3.93
C SER A 69 4.71 -10.70 5.36
N VAL A 70 5.56 -10.58 6.38
CA VAL A 70 5.15 -10.70 7.80
C VAL A 70 4.23 -9.57 8.32
N PRO A 71 4.37 -8.29 7.95
CA PRO A 71 3.45 -7.26 8.44
C PRO A 71 2.03 -7.43 7.93
N SER A 72 1.78 -8.16 6.83
CA SER A 72 0.43 -8.34 6.30
C SER A 72 -0.41 -9.30 7.13
N ILE A 73 0.20 -10.33 7.74
CA ILE A 73 -0.52 -11.27 8.62
C ILE A 73 -0.71 -10.65 10.00
N ALA A 74 0.31 -10.03 10.58
CA ALA A 74 0.18 -9.37 11.88
C ALA A 74 -0.81 -8.19 11.84
N PHE A 75 -0.84 -7.42 10.74
CA PHE A 75 -1.83 -6.36 10.56
C PHE A 75 -3.24 -6.91 10.36
N VAL A 76 -3.40 -8.04 9.64
CA VAL A 76 -4.70 -8.72 9.54
C VAL A 76 -5.14 -9.30 10.89
N TYR A 77 -4.26 -9.89 11.69
CA TYR A 77 -4.61 -10.38 13.02
C TYR A 77 -4.90 -9.25 14.01
N ILE A 78 -4.13 -8.16 14.01
CA ILE A 78 -4.39 -6.99 14.87
C ILE A 78 -5.70 -6.30 14.48
N VAL A 79 -5.97 -6.16 13.18
CA VAL A 79 -7.26 -5.61 12.69
C VAL A 79 -8.42 -6.58 12.93
N TRP A 80 -8.19 -7.89 12.84
CA TRP A 80 -9.20 -8.92 13.13
C TRP A 80 -9.55 -9.00 14.63
N GLU A 81 -8.56 -8.85 15.52
CA GLU A 81 -8.75 -8.83 16.98
C GLU A 81 -9.44 -7.54 17.44
N LEU A 82 -9.17 -6.40 16.79
CA LEU A 82 -9.86 -5.12 17.06
C LEU A 82 -11.28 -5.06 16.47
N VAL A 83 -11.62 -5.91 15.49
CA VAL A 83 -12.97 -5.97 14.88
C VAL A 83 -13.91 -6.92 15.64
N GLN A 84 -13.41 -7.70 16.60
CA GLN A 84 -14.24 -8.57 17.46
C GLN A 84 -14.46 -7.92 18.83
N GLU A 85 -15.02 -6.71 18.87
CA GLU A 85 -15.64 -6.22 20.10
C GLU A 85 -16.82 -7.16 20.43
N PRO A 86 -16.89 -7.75 21.63
CA PRO A 86 -17.96 -8.66 22.00
C PRO A 86 -19.29 -7.91 21.88
N ARG A 87 -20.22 -8.49 21.10
CA ARG A 87 -21.64 -8.13 21.13
C ARG A 87 -22.18 -8.35 22.54
N ALA A 88 -21.94 -7.41 23.44
CA ALA A 88 -22.65 -7.30 24.70
C ALA A 88 -24.00 -6.67 24.37
N ASP A 89 -25.02 -7.52 24.39
CA ASP A 89 -26.39 -7.09 24.34
C ASP A 89 -26.69 -6.15 25.50
N LYS A 90 -27.07 -4.92 25.18
CA LYS A 90 -27.87 -4.12 26.10
C LYS A 90 -29.15 -3.70 25.39
N ARG A 91 -30.06 -4.66 25.41
CA ARG A 91 -31.49 -4.44 25.60
C ARG A 91 -31.78 -3.10 26.30
N SER A 92 -32.46 -2.19 25.62
CA SER A 92 -33.47 -1.35 26.26
C SER A 92 -34.48 -0.81 25.25
N LYS A 93 -35.63 -1.49 25.19
CA LYS A 93 -36.87 -0.86 24.77
C LYS A 93 -37.16 0.24 25.79
N ASN A 94 -37.52 1.43 25.31
CA ASN A 94 -37.98 2.61 26.05
C ASN A 94 -36.88 3.54 26.57
N SER A 95 -36.60 4.60 25.81
CA SER A 95 -36.73 5.95 26.37
C SER A 95 -36.84 6.95 25.22
N LEU A 96 -38.09 7.30 24.91
CA LEU A 96 -38.44 8.58 24.35
C LEU A 96 -37.87 9.65 25.30
N LYS A 97 -36.63 10.12 25.04
CA LYS A 97 -36.11 11.34 25.64
C LYS A 97 -36.03 12.37 24.53
N THR A 98 -37.12 13.12 24.46
CA THR A 98 -37.21 14.48 23.94
C THR A 98 -35.90 15.25 24.14
N SER A 99 -35.17 15.49 23.04
CA SER A 99 -34.12 16.50 22.98
C SER A 99 -34.76 17.84 22.58
N PRO A 100 -34.58 18.92 23.38
CA PRO A 100 -35.24 20.21 23.16
C PRO A 100 -34.32 21.14 22.38
N TYR A 101 -34.18 20.94 21.07
CA TYR A 101 -33.67 21.98 20.18
C TYR A 101 -34.56 22.06 18.94
N LEU A 102 -35.55 22.96 19.01
CA LEU A 102 -36.35 23.41 17.88
C LEU A 102 -35.83 24.81 17.48
N PRO A 103 -35.16 24.99 16.33
CA PRO A 103 -35.15 26.26 15.67
C PRO A 103 -36.51 26.48 15.03
N LYS A 104 -37.11 27.62 15.38
CA LYS A 104 -38.42 28.08 14.91
C LYS A 104 -38.25 28.61 13.47
N HIS A 105 -38.61 27.82 12.46
CA HIS A 105 -38.80 28.33 11.09
C HIS A 105 -40.07 27.75 10.46
N PRO A 106 -40.83 28.52 9.65
CA PRO A 106 -42.14 28.14 9.18
C PRO A 106 -42.04 27.17 8.00
N ALA A 107 -42.65 26.00 8.18
CA ALA A 107 -43.23 25.12 7.16
C ALA A 107 -42.57 25.14 5.76
N THR A 108 -41.46 24.42 5.61
CA THR A 108 -41.03 23.87 4.32
C THR A 108 -41.19 22.36 4.42
N ILE A 109 -41.70 21.72 3.36
CA ILE A 109 -41.96 20.28 3.24
C ILE A 109 -40.72 19.51 3.73
N VAL A 110 -40.79 18.97 4.95
CA VAL A 110 -39.68 18.26 5.61
C VAL A 110 -39.58 16.90 4.96
N SER A 111 -38.49 16.64 4.23
CA SER A 111 -38.15 15.27 3.82
C SER A 111 -37.83 14.51 5.09
N ASN A 112 -38.30 13.27 5.26
CA ASN A 112 -38.00 12.46 6.44
C ASN A 112 -36.49 12.29 6.69
N SER A 113 -35.65 12.54 5.67
CA SER A 113 -34.19 12.60 5.80
C SER A 113 -33.65 13.75 6.66
N ASP A 114 -34.42 14.81 6.89
CA ASP A 114 -34.04 15.92 7.77
C ASP A 114 -34.16 15.57 9.26
N LEU A 115 -34.67 14.37 9.59
CA LEU A 115 -34.88 13.91 10.96
C LEU A 115 -33.77 12.99 11.49
N TYR A 116 -32.80 12.60 10.66
CA TYR A 116 -31.72 11.74 11.13
C TYR A 116 -30.82 12.47 12.13
N SER A 117 -30.72 11.89 13.32
CA SER A 117 -29.73 12.27 14.31
C SER A 117 -28.31 11.92 13.84
N MET A 118 -27.30 12.59 14.40
CA MET A 118 -25.90 12.31 14.11
C MET A 118 -25.55 10.83 14.38
N GLU A 119 -26.14 10.26 15.43
CA GLU A 119 -25.98 8.86 15.80
C GLU A 119 -26.57 7.91 14.75
N GLU A 120 -27.75 8.22 14.20
CA GLU A 120 -28.37 7.42 13.13
C GLU A 120 -27.53 7.48 11.84
N ILE A 121 -26.97 8.65 11.50
CA ILE A 121 -26.07 8.79 10.35
C ILE A 121 -24.82 7.93 10.52
N VAL A 122 -24.25 7.91 11.73
CA VAL A 122 -23.11 7.05 12.07
C VAL A 122 -23.46 5.58 11.90
N ASP A 123 -24.64 5.16 12.34
CA ASP A 123 -25.10 3.78 12.20
C ASP A 123 -25.36 3.41 10.73
N ILE A 124 -25.93 4.30 9.93
CA ILE A 124 -26.11 4.13 8.48
C ILE A 124 -24.75 3.95 7.80
N LEU A 125 -23.76 4.78 8.12
CA LEU A 125 -22.40 4.65 7.58
C LEU A 125 -21.75 3.33 8.01
N ARG A 126 -21.89 2.94 9.28
CA ARG A 126 -21.35 1.68 9.81
C ARG A 126 -21.94 0.47 9.11
N ASN A 127 -23.27 0.41 8.99
CA ASN A 127 -23.99 -0.69 8.35
C ASN A 127 -23.61 -0.86 6.86
N ASN A 128 -23.16 0.21 6.23
CA ASN A 128 -22.75 0.23 4.81
C ASN A 128 -21.24 0.09 4.59
N GLY A 129 -20.47 -0.22 5.64
CA GLY A 129 -19.01 -0.40 5.57
C GLY A 129 -18.21 0.90 5.40
N LEU A 130 -18.81 2.03 5.77
CA LEU A 130 -18.23 3.37 5.74
C LEU A 130 -17.91 3.90 7.15
N GLU A 131 -17.81 3.01 8.14
CA GLU A 131 -17.56 3.36 9.56
C GLU A 131 -16.31 4.22 9.78
N SER A 132 -15.30 4.08 8.94
CA SER A 132 -14.07 4.89 8.99
C SER A 132 -14.33 6.39 8.80
N TYR A 133 -15.48 6.76 8.23
CA TYR A 133 -15.92 8.14 8.06
C TYR A 133 -16.87 8.59 9.18
N SER A 134 -17.41 7.70 10.01
CA SER A 134 -18.37 8.06 11.07
C SER A 134 -17.84 9.14 12.01
N GLN A 135 -16.57 9.03 12.44
CA GLN A 135 -15.95 10.04 13.30
C GLN A 135 -15.83 11.40 12.59
N LEU A 136 -15.57 11.40 11.29
CA LEU A 136 -15.45 12.60 10.49
C LEU A 136 -16.78 13.35 10.39
N PHE A 137 -17.90 12.64 10.28
CA PHE A 137 -19.24 13.23 10.29
C PHE A 137 -19.63 13.77 11.67
N LEU A 138 -19.21 13.11 12.75
CA LEU A 138 -19.39 13.61 14.12
C LEU A 138 -18.56 14.88 14.39
N ASP A 139 -17.29 14.88 13.98
CA ASP A 139 -16.37 16.01 14.19
C ASP A 139 -16.84 17.27 13.45
N HIS A 140 -17.52 17.10 12.30
CA HIS A 140 -18.11 18.19 11.52
C HIS A 140 -19.58 18.49 11.89
N ALA A 141 -20.12 17.83 12.92
CA ALA A 141 -21.50 17.98 13.40
C ALA A 141 -22.55 17.87 12.27
N ILE A 142 -22.40 16.86 11.41
CA ILE A 142 -23.30 16.64 10.27
C ILE A 142 -24.57 15.93 10.74
N ASP A 143 -25.69 16.65 10.77
CA ASP A 143 -27.03 16.13 11.02
C ASP A 143 -27.80 15.79 9.73
N GLY A 144 -29.00 15.22 9.84
CA GLY A 144 -29.79 14.79 8.68
C GLY A 144 -30.14 15.94 7.73
N GLN A 145 -30.33 17.13 8.27
CA GLN A 145 -30.63 18.33 7.50
C GLN A 145 -29.42 18.83 6.70
N VAL A 146 -28.22 18.83 7.29
CA VAL A 146 -26.99 19.17 6.57
C VAL A 146 -26.67 18.09 5.55
N LEU A 147 -26.82 16.82 5.94
CA LEU A 147 -26.58 15.67 5.09
C LEU A 147 -27.46 15.66 3.83
N SER A 148 -28.71 16.13 3.92
CA SER A 148 -29.63 16.20 2.79
C SER A 148 -29.20 17.22 1.72
N HIS A 149 -28.42 18.24 2.10
CA HIS A 149 -27.91 19.31 1.24
C HIS A 149 -26.43 19.17 0.85
N MET A 150 -25.75 18.17 1.38
CA MET A 150 -24.32 17.95 1.12
C MET A 150 -24.04 17.55 -0.32
N THR A 151 -22.99 18.14 -0.86
CA THR A 151 -22.49 17.84 -2.20
C THR A 151 -21.22 16.98 -2.15
N GLU A 152 -20.84 16.42 -3.31
CA GLU A 152 -19.55 15.73 -3.44
C GLU A 152 -18.35 16.63 -3.07
N GLN A 153 -18.49 17.94 -3.31
CA GLN A 153 -17.44 18.91 -2.98
C GLN A 153 -17.32 19.09 -1.47
N ASP A 154 -18.43 19.13 -0.73
CA ASP A 154 -18.43 19.21 0.73
C ASP A 154 -17.79 17.95 1.35
N LEU A 155 -18.09 16.76 0.82
CA LEU A 155 -17.44 15.50 1.23
C LEU A 155 -15.91 15.55 1.02
N LYS A 156 -15.46 16.17 -0.07
CA LYS A 156 -14.04 16.34 -0.35
C LYS A 156 -13.38 17.31 0.61
N ASP A 157 -14.07 18.40 0.95
CA ASP A 157 -13.56 19.45 1.84
C ASP A 157 -13.50 18.98 3.30
N MET A 158 -14.40 18.07 3.72
CA MET A 158 -14.28 17.37 5.00
C MET A 158 -13.12 16.36 5.06
N GLY A 159 -12.50 16.02 3.92
CA GLY A 159 -11.32 15.14 3.86
C GLY A 159 -11.53 13.80 3.17
N ILE A 160 -12.71 13.52 2.61
CA ILE A 160 -12.99 12.28 1.88
C ILE A 160 -12.42 12.39 0.46
N ARG A 161 -11.12 12.10 0.31
CA ARG A 161 -10.40 12.29 -0.96
C ARG A 161 -10.66 11.21 -2.01
N ARG A 162 -11.06 10.01 -1.59
CA ARG A 162 -11.31 8.87 -2.49
C ARG A 162 -12.62 9.07 -3.24
N ILE A 163 -12.55 9.11 -4.58
CA ILE A 163 -13.72 9.33 -5.46
C ILE A 163 -14.77 8.23 -5.25
N GLY A 164 -14.34 6.96 -5.14
CA GLY A 164 -15.25 5.83 -4.94
C GLY A 164 -16.06 5.93 -3.65
N ASP A 165 -15.42 6.34 -2.55
CA ASP A 165 -16.08 6.46 -1.25
C ASP A 165 -17.09 7.61 -1.25
N ARG A 166 -16.75 8.76 -1.86
CA ARG A 166 -17.71 9.87 -2.01
C ARG A 166 -18.93 9.46 -2.84
N LYS A 167 -18.74 8.77 -3.97
CA LYS A 167 -19.86 8.29 -4.80
C LYS A 167 -20.73 7.29 -4.05
N ARG A 168 -20.12 6.41 -3.25
CA ARG A 168 -20.85 5.45 -2.42
C ARG A 168 -21.67 6.12 -1.33
N ILE A 169 -21.12 7.12 -0.66
CA ILE A 169 -21.85 7.93 0.33
C ILE A 169 -23.03 8.62 -0.33
N MET A 170 -22.83 9.30 -1.47
CA MET A 170 -23.93 10.01 -2.15
C MET A 170 -25.06 9.06 -2.56
N LEU A 171 -24.71 7.92 -3.15
CA LEU A 171 -25.68 6.91 -3.55
C LEU A 171 -26.44 6.32 -2.34
N LEU A 172 -25.75 6.12 -1.22
CA LEU A 172 -26.39 5.66 0.01
C LEU A 172 -27.42 6.66 0.54
N LEU A 173 -27.11 7.95 0.49
CA LEU A 173 -28.03 9.01 0.92
C LEU A 173 -29.25 9.11 0.00
N ASP A 174 -29.04 8.99 -1.30
CA ASP A 174 -30.14 8.99 -2.27
C ASP A 174 -31.07 7.78 -2.06
N MET A 175 -30.52 6.61 -1.76
CA MET A 175 -31.29 5.40 -1.45
C MET A 175 -32.08 5.51 -0.14
N GLU A 176 -31.48 6.08 0.90
CA GLU A 176 -32.13 6.23 2.20
C GLU A 176 -33.29 7.25 2.15
N LYS A 177 -33.14 8.30 1.33
CA LYS A 177 -34.23 9.23 1.01
C LYS A 177 -35.40 8.52 0.35
N GLU A 178 -35.14 7.66 -0.63
CA GLU A 178 -36.18 6.93 -1.37
C GLU A 178 -36.95 5.93 -0.49
N ASN A 179 -36.26 5.25 0.44
CA ASN A 179 -36.90 4.32 1.37
C ASN A 179 -37.80 5.00 2.42
N SER A 180 -37.64 6.31 2.64
CA SER A 180 -38.38 7.05 3.68
C SER A 180 -39.67 7.70 3.18
N ASP A 181 -39.90 7.68 1.86
CA ASP A 181 -41.06 8.28 1.17
C ASP A 181 -42.10 7.25 0.70
N GLY A 182 -41.88 5.94 0.93
CA GLY A 182 -42.78 4.84 0.55
C GLY A 182 -43.45 4.14 1.72
#